data_AF-A0A8T4Y275-F1
#
_entry.id   AF-A0A8T4Y275-F1
#
_cell.length_a   1.000
_cell.length_b   1.000
_cell.length_c   1.000
_cell.angle_alpha   90.00
_cell.angle_beta   90.00
_cell.angle_gamma   90.00
#
_symmetry.space_group_name_H-M   'P 1'
#
loop_
_entity.id
_entity.type
_entity.pdbx_description
1 polymer ?
#
loop_
_entity_poly.entity_id
_entity_poly.type
_entity_poly.pdbx_seq_one_letter_code
_entity_poly.pdbx_strand_id
1 'polypeptide(L)' 'MYDPGSINVKEVIARQSWSEGRKELAIEAYSSFLEMYGGRWSPPRYRRIEKLSWIPTERPAHCRMRF' A
#
# COMPACT_ATOMS: atom_id res chain seq x y z
N MET A 1 -5.52 -30.53 8.98
CA MET A 1 -6.68 -30.05 9.77
C MET A 1 -6.76 -28.54 9.57
N TYR A 2 -7.88 -28.06 9.03
CA TYR A 2 -8.15 -26.64 8.74
C TYR A 2 -9.07 -26.15 9.86
N ASP A 3 -8.53 -25.34 10.76
CA ASP A 3 -9.27 -24.75 11.88
C ASP A 3 -10.02 -23.49 11.40
N PRO A 4 -11.36 -23.48 11.36
CA PRO A 4 -12.12 -22.33 10.85
C PRO A 4 -12.08 -21.12 11.78
N GLY A 5 -11.58 -21.27 13.01
CA GLY A 5 -11.52 -20.22 14.04
C GLY A 5 -10.30 -19.30 13.96
N SER A 6 -9.40 -19.50 13.00
CA SER A 6 -8.23 -18.63 12.80
C SER A 6 -7.84 -18.60 11.33
N ILE A 7 -8.75 -18.12 10.47
CA ILE A 7 -8.36 -17.64 9.15
C ILE A 7 -7.31 -16.55 9.40
N ASN A 8 -6.04 -16.90 9.15
CA ASN A 8 -4.93 -16.01 9.41
C ASN A 8 -4.98 -14.91 8.35
N VAL A 9 -5.66 -13.80 8.69
CA VAL A 9 -5.87 -12.64 7.79
C VAL A 9 -4.54 -12.16 7.20
N LYS A 10 -3.43 -12.32 7.94
CA LYS A 10 -2.08 -12.03 7.47
C LYS A 10 -1.66 -12.91 6.28
N GLU A 11 -1.93 -14.21 6.34
CA GLU A 11 -1.64 -15.14 5.26
C GLU A 11 -2.51 -14.85 4.03
N VAL A 12 -3.79 -14.54 4.25
CA VAL A 12 -4.71 -14.19 3.16
C VAL A 12 -4.21 -12.96 2.41
N ILE A 13 -3.82 -11.91 3.12
CA ILE A 13 -3.28 -10.67 2.54
C ILE A 13 -1.91 -10.93 1.88
N ALA A 14 -1.07 -11.77 2.47
CA ALA A 14 0.24 -12.12 1.91
C ALA A 14 0.14 -12.90 0.59
N ARG A 15 -0.89 -13.75 0.44
CA ARG A 15 -1.14 -14.54 -0.77
C ARG A 15 -1.71 -13.72 -1.94
N GLN A 16 -2.23 -12.52 -1.70
CA GLN A 16 -2.78 -11.70 -2.77
C GLN A 16 -1.66 -11.12 -3.65
N SER A 17 -1.86 -11.12 -4.97
CA SER A 17 -0.99 -10.47 -5.96
C SER A 17 -1.12 -8.94 -5.99
N TRP A 18 -1.39 -8.33 -4.84
CA TRP A 18 -1.57 -6.90 -4.69
C TRP A 18 -0.24 -6.16 -4.60
N SER A 19 -0.24 -4.89 -5.02
CA SER A 19 0.88 -3.99 -4.73
C SER A 19 1.00 -3.76 -3.22
N GLU A 20 2.21 -3.44 -2.76
CA GLU A 20 2.49 -3.22 -1.33
C GLU A 20 1.58 -2.14 -0.73
N GLY A 21 1.27 -1.07 -1.48
CA GLY A 21 0.32 -0.04 -1.04
C GLY A 21 -1.13 -0.54 -0.91
N ARG A 22 -1.55 -1.53 -1.68
CA ARG A 22 -2.90 -2.14 -1.51
C ARG A 22 -2.94 -3.07 -0.29
N LYS A 23 -1.85 -3.78 -0.01
CA LYS A 23 -1.74 -4.60 1.21
C LYS A 23 -1.76 -3.74 2.48
N GLU A 24 -1.07 -2.60 2.44
CA GLU A 24 -1.10 -1.58 3.52
C GLU A 24 -2.54 -1.11 3.79
N LEU A 25 -3.29 -0.73 2.75
CA LEU A 25 -4.70 -0.33 2.89
C LEU A 25 -5.59 -1.45 3.44
N ALA A 26 -5.38 -2.70 3.02
CA ALA A 26 -6.16 -3.83 3.53
C ALA A 26 -5.93 -4.07 5.02
N ILE A 27 -4.69 -3.88 5.49
CA ILE A 27 -4.30 -4.01 6.89
C ILE A 27 -4.88 -2.86 7.72
N GLU A 28 -4.85 -1.65 7.18
CA GLU A 28 -5.45 -0.48 7.84
C GLU A 28 -6.95 -0.68 8.01
N ALA A 29 -7.67 -1.04 6.95
CA ALA A 29 -9.11 -1.30 7.00
C ALA A 29 -9.47 -2.40 8.01
N TYR A 30 -8.68 -3.49 8.05
CA TYR A 30 -8.88 -4.55 9.03
C TYR A 30 -8.53 -4.11 10.46
N SER A 31 -7.54 -3.24 10.63
CA SER A 31 -7.19 -2.65 11.93
C SER A 31 -8.32 -1.78 12.46
N SER A 32 -8.87 -0.88 11.64
CA SER A 32 -10.01 -0.04 12.02
C SER A 32 -11.24 -0.89 12.32
N PHE A 33 -11.49 -1.94 11.54
CA PHE A 33 -12.55 -2.90 11.85
C PHE A 33 -12.33 -3.53 13.24
N LEU A 34 -11.14 -4.06 13.52
CA LEU A 34 -10.88 -4.66 14.83
C LEU A 34 -10.99 -3.66 15.98
N GLU A 35 -10.54 -2.43 15.80
CA GLU A 35 -10.67 -1.35 16.78
C GLU A 35 -12.15 -1.09 17.12
N MET A 36 -13.03 -1.06 16.11
CA MET A 36 -14.48 -0.90 16.32
C MET A 36 -15.10 -2.01 17.17
N TYR A 37 -14.61 -3.25 17.02
CA TYR A 37 -15.09 -4.41 17.78
C TYR A 37 -14.32 -4.64 19.09
N GLY A 38 -13.39 -3.74 19.45
CA GLY A 38 -12.55 -3.88 20.65
C GLY A 38 -11.49 -4.99 20.56
N GLY A 39 -11.23 -5.50 19.35
CA GLY A 39 -10.20 -6.48 19.08
C GLY A 39 -8.80 -5.85 19.03
N ARG A 40 -7.81 -6.56 19.54
CA ARG A 40 -6.40 -6.20 19.35
C ARG A 40 -5.72 -7.21 18.44
N TRP A 41 -4.95 -6.70 17.48
CA TRP A 41 -4.05 -7.50 16.67
C TRP A 41 -2.74 -6.75 16.43
N SER A 42 -1.70 -7.49 16.03
CA SER A 42 -0.41 -6.91 15.66
C SER A 42 -0.32 -6.85 14.12
N PRO A 43 -0.48 -5.66 13.50
CA PRO A 43 -0.47 -5.51 12.06
C PRO A 43 0.92 -5.80 11.49
N PRO A 44 1.03 -6.50 10.34
CA PRO A 44 2.30 -6.66 9.65
C PRO A 44 2.76 -5.32 9.03
N ARG A 45 4.07 -5.06 9.04
CA ARG A 45 4.65 -3.85 8.46
C ARG A 45 4.75 -3.96 6.94
N TYR A 46 3.80 -3.35 6.23
CA TYR A 46 3.92 -3.05 4.81
C TYR A 46 4.27 -1.56 4.66
N ARG A 47 5.10 -1.23 3.67
CA ARG A 47 5.48 0.15 3.38
C ARG A 47 5.13 0.45 1.94
N ARG A 48 4.29 1.46 1.71
CA ARG A 48 4.10 2.00 0.37
C ARG A 48 5.42 2.51 -0.19
N ILE A 49 5.79 2.03 -1.38
CA ILE A 49 6.90 2.60 -2.14
C ILE A 49 6.40 3.91 -2.75
N GLU A 50 6.81 5.02 -2.17
CA GLU A 50 6.55 6.35 -2.70
C GLU A 50 7.41 6.57 -3.95
N LYS A 51 6.78 6.62 -5.12
CA LYS A 51 7.45 7.01 -6.36
C LYS A 51 7.21 8.49 -6.58
N LEU A 52 8.28 9.25 -6.77
CA LEU A 52 8.19 10.62 -7.26
C LEU A 52 7.47 10.61 -8.61
N SER A 53 6.43 11.44 -8.72
CA SER A 53 5.81 11.72 -10.01
C SER A 53 6.87 12.31 -10.94
N TRP A 54 6.81 11.94 -12.22
CA TRP A 54 7.72 12.51 -13.20
C TRP A 54 7.49 14.02 -13.30
N ILE A 55 8.53 14.80 -12.98
CA ILE A 55 8.54 16.25 -13.18
C ILE A 55 9.11 16.49 -14.57
N PRO A 56 8.35 17.10 -15.50
CA PRO A 56 8.89 17.49 -16.79
C PRO A 56 10.08 18.42 -16.56
N THR A 57 11.27 18.03 -17.02
CA THR A 57 12.40 18.95 -17.02
C THR A 57 12.08 20.05 -18.03
N GLU A 58 11.95 21.29 -17.57
CA GLU A 58 11.83 22.45 -18.44
C GLU A 58 13.09 22.50 -19.32
N ARG A 59 12.98 22.00 -20.55
CA ARG A 59 13.88 22.43 -21.61
C ARG A 59 13.33 23.78 -22.07
N PRO A 60 14.07 24.89 -21.91
CA PRO A 60 13.61 26.17 -22.42
C PRO A 60 13.55 26.06 -23.95
N ALA A 61 12.36 25.82 -24.48
CA ALA A 61 12.07 25.77 -25.92
C ALA A 61 12.08 27.19 -26.55
N HIS A 62 12.91 28.10 -26.03
CA HIS A 62 12.93 29.50 -26.44
C HIS A 62 14.34 30.07 -26.68
N CYS A 63 15.37 29.26 -26.91
CA CYS A 63 16.58 29.77 -27.58
C CYS A 63 16.50 29.54 -29.09
N ARG A 64 15.60 30.26 -29.78
CA ARG A 64 15.82 30.60 -31.19
C ARG A 64 16.80 31.77 -31.23
N MET A 65 18.10 31.48 -31.16
CA MET A 65 19.11 32.42 -31.64
C MET A 65 18.87 32.56 -33.16
N ARG A 66 18.24 33.67 -33.56
CA ARG A 66 18.31 34.15 -34.95
C ARG A 66 19.70 34.76 -35.10
N PHE A 67 20.52 34.14 -35.94
CA PHE A 67 21.63 34.81 -36.64
C PHE A 67 21.13 35.31 -37.98
#